data_AF-A0A1H6F7K9-F1
#
_entry.id   AF-A0A1H6F7K9-F1
#
_cell.length_a   1.000
_cell.length_b   1.000
_cell.length_c   1.000
_cell.angle_alpha   90.00
_cell.angle_beta   90.00
_cell.angle_gamma   90.00
#
_symmetry.space_group_name_H-M   'P 1'
#
loop_
_entity.id
_entity.type
_entity.pdbx_description
1 polymer ?
#
loop_
_entity_poly.entity_id
_entity_poly.type
_entity_poly.pdbx_seq_one_letter_code
_entity_poly.pdbx_strand_id
1 'polypeptide(L)'
;MLDCKQKQYQEIRLEAFQHIPQLKPRQITFGRHQTFPLRFGWLSKGFQSLLENPGIFSDEDATIKLGVGKNMVESIKYWLQAARIA
;
A
#
# COMPACT_ATOMS: atom_id res chain seq x y z
N MET A 1 24.89 -7.59 -49.03
CA MET A 1 24.67 -6.19 -48.64
C MET A 1 23.21 -6.04 -48.22
N LEU A 2 22.89 -6.48 -46.99
CA LEU A 2 21.59 -6.44 -46.29
C LEU A 2 21.89 -7.01 -44.89
N ASP A 3 21.67 -6.35 -43.77
CA ASP A 3 21.54 -4.94 -43.46
C ASP A 3 22.11 -4.82 -42.03
N CYS A 4 23.17 -4.04 -41.85
CA CYS A 4 23.80 -3.77 -40.55
C CYS A 4 22.76 -3.27 -39.51
N LYS A 5 21.64 -2.71 -40.00
CA LYS A 5 20.52 -2.25 -39.16
C LYS A 5 19.77 -3.37 -38.44
N GLN A 6 19.75 -4.61 -38.93
CA GLN A 6 19.08 -5.71 -38.21
C GLN A 6 19.83 -6.09 -36.93
N LYS A 7 21.17 -6.03 -36.92
CA LYS A 7 21.98 -6.28 -35.71
C LYS A 7 21.79 -5.16 -34.68
N GLN A 8 21.76 -3.91 -35.16
CA GLN A 8 21.54 -2.75 -34.29
C GLN A 8 20.16 -2.76 -33.64
N TYR A 9 19.11 -3.22 -34.32
CA TYR A 9 17.77 -3.36 -33.74
C TYR A 9 17.70 -4.44 -32.62
N GLN A 10 18.52 -5.48 -32.71
CA GLN A 10 18.55 -6.55 -31.70
C GLN A 10 19.41 -6.17 -30.48
N GLU A 11 20.48 -5.40 -30.67
CA GLU A 11 21.30 -4.86 -29.56
C GLU A 11 20.55 -3.79 -28.76
N ILE A 12 19.83 -2.87 -29.43
CA ILE A 12 19.02 -1.83 -28.76
C ILE A 12 17.89 -2.44 -27.92
N ARG A 13 17.36 -3.61 -28.31
CA ARG A 13 16.29 -4.30 -27.59
C ARG A 13 16.77 -5.01 -26.32
N LEU A 14 18.08 -5.21 -26.12
CA LEU A 14 18.61 -5.87 -24.92
C LEU A 14 19.01 -4.88 -23.82
N GLU A 15 19.43 -3.66 -24.18
CA GLU A 15 19.80 -2.64 -23.19
C GLU A 15 18.59 -1.96 -22.54
N ALA A 16 17.46 -1.88 -23.27
CA ALA A 16 16.23 -1.24 -22.78
C ALA A 16 15.51 -2.00 -21.66
N PHE A 17 15.90 -3.26 -21.35
CA PHE A 17 15.33 -4.05 -20.25
C PHE A 17 16.26 -4.18 -19.04
N GLN A 18 17.45 -3.58 -19.06
CA GLN A 18 18.38 -3.66 -17.92
C GLN A 18 17.93 -2.88 -16.68
N HIS A 19 16.90 -2.04 -16.81
CA HIS A 19 16.29 -1.32 -15.70
C HIS A 19 14.78 -1.57 -15.62
N ILE A 20 14.37 -2.85 -15.65
CA ILE A 20 13.11 -3.19 -14.98
C ILE A 20 13.35 -2.86 -13.50
N PRO A 21 12.65 -1.87 -12.91
CA PRO A 21 12.73 -1.66 -11.48
C PRO A 21 12.32 -2.98 -10.85
N GLN A 22 13.30 -3.67 -10.24
CA GLN A 22 13.04 -4.87 -9.49
C GLN A 22 11.91 -4.50 -8.53
N LEU A 23 10.71 -5.04 -8.76
CA LEU A 23 9.67 -5.01 -7.75
C LEU A 23 10.28 -5.85 -6.63
N LYS A 24 10.95 -5.19 -5.67
CA LYS A 24 11.29 -5.80 -4.37
C LYS A 24 10.04 -6.57 -4.01
N PRO A 25 10.09 -7.89 -3.73
CA PRO A 25 8.89 -8.69 -3.49
C PRO A 25 8.07 -7.92 -2.48
N ARG A 26 7.05 -7.19 -2.97
CA ARG A 26 6.35 -6.17 -2.21
C ARG A 26 5.50 -7.04 -1.33
N GLN A 27 5.93 -7.25 -0.08
CA GLN A 27 5.36 -8.21 0.86
C GLN A 27 3.86 -8.37 0.56
N ILE A 28 3.53 -9.44 -0.15
CA ILE A 28 2.17 -9.64 -0.62
C ILE A 28 1.45 -10.19 0.60
N THR A 29 0.84 -9.31 1.38
CA THR A 29 0.19 -9.67 2.63
C THR A 29 -1.32 -9.70 2.44
N PHE A 30 -1.92 -10.86 2.70
CA PHE A 30 -3.36 -11.05 2.72
C PHE A 30 -3.87 -11.05 4.17
N GLY A 31 -5.17 -10.82 4.37
CA GLY A 31 -5.81 -10.99 5.68
C GLY A 31 -5.56 -9.90 6.73
N ARG A 32 -4.82 -8.82 6.41
CA ARG A 32 -4.58 -7.69 7.34
C ARG A 32 -5.86 -6.93 7.74
N HIS A 33 -6.92 -7.03 6.94
CA HIS A 33 -8.24 -6.49 7.29
C HIS A 33 -9.01 -7.36 8.31
N GLN A 34 -8.42 -8.47 8.80
CA GLN A 34 -9.00 -9.35 9.83
C GLN A 34 -10.47 -9.73 9.56
N THR A 35 -10.79 -10.06 8.31
CA THR A 35 -12.16 -10.39 7.84
C THR A 35 -13.17 -9.23 7.90
N PHE A 36 -12.79 -8.04 8.36
CA PHE A 36 -13.66 -6.87 8.34
C PHE A 36 -13.65 -6.20 6.95
N PRO A 37 -14.82 -6.08 6.28
CA PRO A 37 -14.93 -5.27 5.08
C PRO A 37 -14.77 -3.79 5.44
N LEU A 38 -14.45 -2.96 4.44
CA LEU A 38 -14.45 -1.51 4.59
C LEU A 38 -15.87 -1.04 4.98
N ARG A 39 -15.98 -0.29 6.09
CA ARG A 39 -17.25 0.26 6.57
C ARG A 39 -17.34 1.75 6.34
N PHE A 40 -18.58 2.24 6.21
CA PHE A 40 -18.85 3.67 6.12
C PHE A 40 -18.26 4.43 7.32
N GLY A 41 -17.65 5.58 7.04
CA GLY A 41 -17.01 6.43 8.06
C GLY A 41 -15.64 5.98 8.54
N TRP A 42 -15.16 4.77 8.21
CA TRP A 42 -13.84 4.31 8.66
C TRP A 42 -12.68 5.12 8.08
N LEU A 43 -12.73 5.44 6.78
CA LEU A 43 -11.69 6.28 6.15
C LEU A 43 -11.68 7.69 6.73
N SER A 44 -12.85 8.33 6.82
CA SER A 44 -12.96 9.70 7.35
C SER A 44 -12.52 9.78 8.81
N LYS A 45 -12.98 8.84 9.66
CA LYS A 45 -12.60 8.78 11.07
C LYS A 45 -11.10 8.54 11.22
N GLY A 46 -10.57 7.52 10.54
CA GLY A 46 -9.16 7.18 10.61
C GLY A 46 -8.24 8.29 10.09
N PHE A 47 -8.66 9.01 9.04
CA PHE A 47 -7.95 10.19 8.54
C PHE A 47 -7.97 11.34 9.55
N GLN A 48 -9.12 11.67 10.13
CA GLN A 48 -9.22 12.71 11.16
C GLN A 48 -8.32 12.39 12.37
N SER A 49 -8.36 11.15 12.85
CA SER A 49 -7.51 10.73 13.97
C SER A 49 -6.01 10.75 13.62
N LEU A 50 -5.63 10.54 12.37
CA LEU A 50 -4.23 10.68 11.92
C LEU A 50 -3.77 12.14 11.89
N LEU A 51 -4.65 13.07 11.52
CA LEU A 51 -4.35 14.50 11.56
C LEU A 51 -4.09 15.00 12.99
N GLU A 52 -4.83 14.46 13.96
CA GLU A 52 -4.68 14.78 15.38
C GLU A 52 -3.44 14.09 15.99
N ASN A 53 -3.23 12.80 15.67
CA ASN A 53 -2.12 12.01 16.18
C ASN A 53 -1.61 11.02 15.10
N PRO A 54 -0.47 11.29 14.46
CA PRO A 54 0.13 10.37 13.47
C PRO A 54 0.44 8.98 14.04
N GLY A 55 0.63 8.86 15.35
CA GLY A 55 0.89 7.61 16.06
C GLY A 55 -0.35 6.86 16.54
N ILE A 56 -1.57 7.33 16.21
CA ILE A 56 -2.83 6.82 16.79
C ILE A 56 -2.99 5.30 16.71
N PHE A 57 -2.56 4.67 15.62
CA PHE A 57 -2.69 3.22 15.43
C PHE A 57 -1.67 2.37 16.20
N SER A 58 -0.76 3.00 16.95
CA SER A 58 0.17 2.32 17.87
C SER A 58 -0.10 2.69 19.34
N ASP A 59 -1.08 3.56 19.57
CA ASP A 59 -1.47 4.07 20.88
C ASP A 59 -2.32 3.03 21.62
N GLU A 60 -2.13 2.91 22.93
CA GLU A 60 -2.93 2.02 23.79
C GLU A 60 -4.40 2.47 23.83
N ASP A 61 -4.62 3.78 23.74
CA ASP A 61 -5.95 4.41 23.77
C ASP A 61 -6.64 4.45 22.40
N ALA A 62 -6.06 3.83 21.36
CA ALA A 62 -6.61 3.86 20.00
C ALA A 62 -8.07 3.39 19.93
N THR A 63 -8.42 2.40 20.75
CA THR A 63 -9.78 1.84 20.82
C THR A 63 -10.79 2.85 21.36
N ILE A 64 -10.39 3.64 22.35
CA ILE A 64 -11.21 4.69 22.97
C ILE A 64 -11.35 5.86 22.00
N LYS A 65 -10.22 6.34 21.44
CA LYS A 65 -10.19 7.50 20.53
C LYS A 65 -10.96 7.25 19.23
N LEU A 66 -10.85 6.05 18.65
CA LEU A 66 -11.61 5.68 17.44
C LEU A 66 -13.02 5.16 17.77
N GLY A 67 -13.31 4.82 19.03
CA GLY A 67 -14.58 4.23 19.45
C GLY A 67 -14.86 2.89 18.76
N VAL A 68 -13.84 2.03 18.62
CA VAL A 68 -13.94 0.71 17.98
C VAL A 68 -13.12 -0.34 18.74
N GLY A 69 -13.43 -1.62 18.55
CA GLY A 69 -12.66 -2.71 19.15
C GLY A 69 -11.23 -2.83 18.59
N LYS A 70 -10.31 -3.44 19.36
CA LYS A 70 -8.88 -3.59 19.01
C LYS A 70 -8.62 -4.14 17.59
N ASN A 71 -9.38 -5.15 17.19
CA ASN A 71 -9.25 -5.76 15.85
C ASN A 71 -9.72 -4.82 14.72
N MET A 72 -10.71 -3.97 15.01
CA MET A 72 -11.19 -2.99 14.06
C MET A 72 -10.18 -1.84 13.88
N VAL A 73 -9.41 -1.48 14.91
CA VAL A 73 -8.34 -0.47 14.79
C VAL A 73 -7.32 -0.89 13.73
N GLU A 74 -6.83 -2.13 13.78
CA GLU A 74 -5.90 -2.66 12.77
C GLU A 74 -6.55 -2.75 11.38
N SER A 75 -7.84 -3.07 11.32
CA SER A 75 -8.58 -3.13 10.06
C SER A 75 -8.74 -1.74 9.43
N ILE A 76 -9.04 -0.71 10.22
CA ILE A 76 -9.10 0.69 9.77
C ILE A 76 -7.74 1.12 9.23
N LYS A 77 -6.66 0.86 9.97
CA LYS A 77 -5.28 1.14 9.54
C LYS A 77 -4.99 0.50 8.18
N TYR A 78 -5.33 -0.77 8.01
CA TYR A 78 -5.18 -1.46 6.74
C TYR A 78 -5.94 -0.77 5.61
N TRP A 79 -7.20 -0.40 5.82
CA TRP A 79 -8.00 0.23 4.78
C TRP A 79 -7.50 1.62 4.38
N LEU A 80 -6.95 2.40 5.32
CA LEU A 80 -6.29 3.67 5.01
C LEU A 80 -5.05 3.47 4.14
N GLN A 81 -4.22 2.46 4.46
CA GLN A 81 -3.04 2.10 3.66
C GLN A 81 -3.43 1.62 2.26
N ALA A 82 -4.48 0.80 2.16
CA ALA A 82 -5.02 0.31 0.90
C ALA A 82 -5.57 1.45 0.02
N ALA A 83 -6.20 2.44 0.65
CA ALA A 83 -6.73 3.65 0.01
C ALA A 83 -5.67 4.73 -0.27
N ARG A 84 -4.40 4.51 0.12
CA ARG A 84 -3.29 5.47 -0.03
C ARG A 84 -3.53 6.80 0.72
N ILE A 85 -4.23 6.74 1.84
CA ILE A 85 -4.45 7.87 2.74
C ILE A 85 -3.35 7.97 3.80
N ALA A 86 -2.79 6.81 4.21
CA ALA A 86 -1.75 6.67 5.24
C ALA A 86 -0.62 5.72 4.81
#